data_AF-A0A1Q8BH82-F1
#
_entry.id   AF-A0A1Q8BH82-F1
#
_cell.length_a   1.000
_cell.length_b   1.000
_cell.length_c   1.000
_cell.angle_alpha   90.00
_cell.angle_beta   90.00
_cell.angle_gamma   90.00
#
_symmetry.space_group_name_H-M   'P 1'
#
loop_
_entity.id
_entity.type
_entity.pdbx_description
1 polymer ?
#
loop_
_entity_poly.entity_id
_entity_poly.type
_entity_poly.pdbx_seq_one_letter_code
_entity_poly.pdbx_strand_id
1 'polypeptide(L)'
;MSDGKEDRWMDLDLAAANVNRAGTLVGSTIAVFTFLLFFLYPRFSSGQIDPVLFQVTLTIIVLTILSFSLSGLFYYRVGVLKLTTARKRASMQMGALFWLVGTLFVILEPALILFTVGLIVVGVVALGAWLLYALVTLRDATAYGNLYGST
;
A
#
# COMPACT_ATOMS: atom_id res chain seq x y z
N MET A 1 32.83 18.60 1.16
CA MET A 1 32.39 18.15 2.51
C MET A 1 30.95 18.59 2.87
N SER A 2 30.26 19.34 2.00
CA SER A 2 28.85 19.75 2.15
C SER A 2 27.85 18.69 1.67
N ASP A 3 28.06 18.13 0.47
CA ASP A 3 27.19 17.11 -0.17
C ASP A 3 26.73 15.99 0.76
N GLY A 4 27.67 15.29 1.41
CA GLY A 4 27.31 14.12 2.21
C GLY A 4 26.52 14.40 3.49
N LYS A 5 26.41 15.66 3.91
CA LYS A 5 25.46 16.07 4.97
C LYS A 5 24.09 16.35 4.38
N GLU A 6 24.03 17.05 3.25
CA GLU A 6 22.80 17.42 2.56
C GLU A 6 22.01 16.19 2.08
N ASP A 7 22.69 15.23 1.44
CA ASP A 7 22.11 13.94 1.03
C ASP A 7 21.49 13.19 2.22
N ARG A 8 22.18 13.23 3.37
CA ARG A 8 21.72 12.57 4.60
C ARG A 8 20.47 13.23 5.17
N TRP A 9 20.38 14.56 5.11
CA TRP A 9 19.19 15.28 5.57
C TRP A 9 18.00 15.00 4.64
N MET A 10 18.23 14.99 3.33
CA MET A 10 17.22 14.62 2.33
C MET A 10 16.68 13.19 2.53
N ASP A 11 17.55 12.21 2.82
CA ASP A 11 17.15 10.84 3.14
C ASP A 11 16.27 10.75 4.39
N LEU A 12 16.57 11.55 5.42
CA LEU A 12 15.81 11.58 6.68
C LEU A 12 14.44 12.22 6.48
N ASP A 13 14.37 13.33 5.74
CA ASP A 13 13.11 14.01 5.43
C ASP A 13 12.21 13.12 4.57
N LEU A 14 12.79 12.44 3.57
CA LEU A 14 12.06 11.47 2.75
C LEU A 14 11.53 10.30 3.60
N ALA A 15 12.35 9.74 4.48
CA ALA A 15 11.93 8.67 5.38
C ALA A 15 10.78 9.13 6.30
N ALA A 16 10.90 10.32 6.91
CA ALA A 16 9.85 10.88 7.76
C ALA A 16 8.54 11.12 6.99
N ALA A 17 8.63 11.67 5.78
CA ALA A 17 7.47 11.84 4.91
C ALA A 17 6.78 10.51 4.60
N ASN A 18 7.56 9.46 4.30
CA ASN A 18 7.00 8.15 4.01
C ASN A 18 6.41 7.45 5.24
N VAL A 19 6.95 7.66 6.45
CA VAL A 19 6.30 7.22 7.70
C VAL A 19 4.92 7.84 7.84
N ASN A 20 4.79 9.16 7.63
CA ASN A 20 3.52 9.86 7.77
C ASN A 20 2.48 9.40 6.73
N ARG A 21 2.91 9.21 5.47
CA ARG A 21 2.06 8.65 4.42
C ARG A 21 1.58 7.25 4.76
N ALA A 22 2.49 6.38 5.20
CA ALA A 22 2.16 5.02 5.61
C ALA A 22 1.18 5.01 6.79
N GLY A 23 1.43 5.83 7.82
CA GLY A 23 0.53 5.97 8.97
C GLY A 23 -0.86 6.46 8.59
N THR A 24 -0.95 7.41 7.65
CA THR A 24 -2.24 7.91 7.13
C THR A 24 -3.01 6.80 6.43
N LEU A 25 -2.35 6.05 5.54
CA LEU A 25 -2.98 4.95 4.81
C LEU A 25 -3.42 3.82 5.74
N VAL A 26 -2.61 3.46 6.75
CA VAL A 26 -2.99 2.52 7.80
C VAL A 26 -4.28 2.98 8.49
N GLY A 27 -4.33 4.24 8.93
CA GLY A 27 -5.50 4.80 9.59
C GLY A 27 -6.77 4.75 8.71
N SER A 28 -6.66 5.16 7.45
CA SER A 28 -7.79 5.11 6.52
C SER A 28 -8.25 3.69 6.22
N THR A 29 -7.33 2.74 6.03
CA THR A 29 -7.67 1.35 5.75
C THR A 29 -8.30 0.67 6.97
N ILE A 30 -7.85 1.00 8.19
CA ILE A 30 -8.52 0.55 9.44
C ILE A 30 -9.95 1.11 9.51
N ALA A 31 -10.18 2.36 9.10
CA ALA A 31 -11.52 2.92 9.07
C ALA A 31 -12.42 2.17 8.07
N VAL A 32 -11.94 1.91 6.85
CA VAL A 32 -12.66 1.10 5.84
C VAL A 32 -12.96 -0.30 6.36
N PHE A 33 -11.97 -0.98 6.94
CA PHE A 33 -12.13 -2.29 7.58
C PHE A 33 -13.24 -2.27 8.63
N THR A 34 -13.21 -1.27 9.52
CA THR A 34 -14.18 -1.11 10.60
C THR A 34 -15.58 -0.88 10.03
N PHE A 35 -15.74 -0.01 9.03
CA PHE A 35 -17.03 0.21 8.37
C PHE A 35 -17.57 -1.05 7.69
N LEU A 36 -16.72 -1.84 7.03
CA LEU A 36 -17.15 -3.11 6.44
C LEU A 36 -17.63 -4.09 7.50
N LEU A 37 -16.95 -4.19 8.64
CA LEU A 37 -17.43 -5.02 9.74
C LEU A 37 -18.78 -4.52 10.26
N PHE A 38 -18.94 -3.22 10.51
CA PHE A 38 -20.20 -2.69 11.03
C PHE A 38 -21.37 -2.88 10.05
N PHE A 39 -21.18 -2.64 8.76
CA PHE A 39 -22.27 -2.65 7.78
C PHE A 39 -22.47 -3.98 7.07
N LEU A 40 -21.40 -4.72 6.77
CA LEU A 40 -21.47 -5.95 5.98
C LEU A 40 -21.42 -7.22 6.82
N TYR A 41 -20.87 -7.22 8.04
CA TYR A 41 -20.91 -8.42 8.89
C TYR A 41 -22.34 -8.90 9.20
N PRO A 42 -23.31 -8.02 9.54
CA PRO A 42 -24.70 -8.47 9.72
C PRO A 42 -25.26 -9.13 8.46
N ARG A 43 -24.98 -8.54 7.28
CA ARG A 43 -25.41 -9.10 5.98
C ARG A 43 -24.76 -10.45 5.70
N PHE A 44 -23.47 -10.59 5.96
CA PHE A 44 -22.74 -11.86 5.90
C PHE A 44 -23.38 -12.91 6.81
N SER A 45 -23.64 -12.58 8.08
CA SER A 45 -24.23 -13.52 9.04
C SER A 45 -25.64 -13.97 8.65
N SER A 46 -26.37 -13.13 7.92
CA SER A 46 -27.71 -13.43 7.39
C SER A 46 -27.71 -14.11 6.01
N GLY A 47 -26.53 -14.35 5.41
CA GLY A 47 -26.40 -14.97 4.09
C GLY A 47 -26.79 -14.07 2.90
N GLN A 48 -26.80 -12.75 3.08
CA GLN A 48 -27.19 -11.78 2.05
C GLN A 48 -26.06 -11.37 1.10
N ILE A 49 -24.82 -11.75 1.40
CA ILE A 49 -23.64 -11.49 0.58
C ILE A 49 -22.81 -12.75 0.43
N ASP A 50 -21.98 -12.78 -0.62
CA ASP A 50 -21.12 -13.93 -0.88
C ASP A 50 -20.09 -14.11 0.27
N PRO A 51 -20.08 -15.26 0.95
CA PRO A 51 -19.24 -15.46 2.13
C PRO A 51 -17.76 -15.57 1.77
N VAL A 52 -17.42 -16.06 0.58
CA VAL A 52 -16.03 -16.22 0.13
C VAL A 52 -15.47 -14.86 -0.23
N LEU A 53 -16.19 -14.07 -1.03
CA LEU A 53 -15.77 -12.72 -1.42
C LEU A 53 -15.63 -11.80 -0.20
N PHE A 54 -16.53 -11.90 0.78
CA PHE A 54 -16.41 -11.11 2.01
C PHE A 54 -15.13 -11.45 2.78
N GLN A 55 -14.81 -12.74 2.97
CA GLN A 55 -13.58 -13.15 3.65
C GLN A 55 -12.31 -12.76 2.89
N VAL A 56 -12.31 -12.92 1.55
CA VAL A 56 -11.21 -12.47 0.70
C VAL A 56 -11.00 -10.97 0.83
N THR A 57 -12.09 -10.18 0.78
CA THR A 57 -12.05 -8.72 0.93
C THR A 57 -11.43 -8.32 2.27
N LEU A 58 -11.91 -8.88 3.38
CA LEU A 58 -11.34 -8.59 4.71
C LEU A 58 -9.87 -9.00 4.82
N THR A 59 -9.50 -10.14 4.24
CA THR A 59 -8.12 -10.63 4.25
C THR A 59 -7.19 -9.66 3.51
N ILE A 60 -7.58 -9.21 2.33
CA ILE A 60 -6.80 -8.23 1.55
C ILE A 60 -6.62 -6.94 2.34
N ILE A 61 -7.68 -6.43 2.96
CA ILE A 61 -7.63 -5.21 3.80
C ILE A 61 -6.66 -5.39 4.98
N VAL A 62 -6.69 -6.53 5.67
CA VAL A 62 -5.75 -6.83 6.76
C VAL A 62 -4.31 -6.88 6.25
N LEU A 63 -4.08 -7.49 5.08
CA LEU A 63 -2.76 -7.51 4.44
C LEU A 63 -2.31 -6.11 4.01
N THR A 64 -3.21 -5.25 3.53
CA THR A 64 -2.94 -3.83 3.25
C THR A 64 -2.43 -3.12 4.50
N ILE A 65 -3.16 -3.24 5.62
CA ILE A 65 -2.80 -2.63 6.91
C ILE A 65 -1.42 -3.11 7.36
N LEU A 66 -1.17 -4.41 7.32
CA LEU A 66 0.10 -5.00 7.69
C LEU A 66 1.23 -4.47 6.79
N SER A 67 1.01 -4.42 5.48
CA SER A 67 2.01 -3.97 4.51
C SER A 67 2.39 -2.51 4.74
N PHE A 68 1.42 -1.60 4.88
CA PHE A 68 1.74 -0.20 5.17
C PHE A 68 2.34 -0.01 6.57
N SER A 69 1.93 -0.80 7.57
CA SER A 69 2.56 -0.76 8.90
C SER A 69 4.03 -1.17 8.85
N LEU A 70 4.36 -2.23 8.09
CA LEU A 70 5.73 -2.66 7.87
C LEU A 70 6.53 -1.61 7.08
N SER A 71 5.92 -1.02 6.04
CA SER A 71 6.52 0.08 5.29
C SER A 71 6.91 1.25 6.20
N GLY A 72 5.96 1.73 7.00
CA GLY A 72 6.20 2.77 8.00
C GLY A 72 7.28 2.39 9.01
N LEU A 73 7.29 1.15 9.51
CA LEU A 73 8.33 0.66 10.43
C LEU A 73 9.72 0.71 9.79
N PHE A 74 9.86 0.27 8.54
CA PHE A 74 11.14 0.27 7.84
C PHE A 74 11.65 1.68 7.55
N TYR A 75 10.77 2.64 7.25
CA TYR A 75 11.16 4.05 7.12
C TYR A 75 11.48 4.69 8.47
N TYR A 76 10.70 4.42 9.51
CA TYR A 76 10.91 4.95 10.86
C TYR A 76 12.29 4.57 11.43
N ARG A 77 12.74 3.35 11.16
CA ARG A 77 14.08 2.87 11.55
C ARG A 77 15.21 3.75 11.01
N VAL A 78 15.06 4.35 9.82
CA VAL A 78 16.10 5.21 9.21
C VAL A 78 16.27 6.51 9.99
N GLY A 79 15.18 7.06 10.52
CA GLY A 79 15.17 8.29 11.31
C GLY A 79 15.63 8.11 12.76
N VAL A 80 15.31 6.97 13.37
CA VAL A 80 15.50 6.77 14.83
C VAL A 80 16.71 5.92 15.18
N LEU A 81 17.04 4.91 14.38
CA LEU A 81 18.14 4.00 14.68
C LEU A 81 19.46 4.53 14.11
N LYS A 82 20.55 4.38 14.88
CA LYS A 82 21.92 4.64 14.41
C LYS A 82 22.38 3.51 13.48
N LEU A 83 21.85 3.50 12.26
CA LEU A 83 22.15 2.50 11.23
C LEU A 83 23.37 2.92 10.39
N THR A 84 24.15 1.92 9.98
CA THR A 84 25.17 2.09 8.94
C THR A 84 24.50 2.41 7.59
N THR A 85 25.24 3.04 6.66
CA THR A 85 24.71 3.42 5.34
C THR A 85 24.09 2.24 4.59
N ALA A 86 24.74 1.06 4.61
CA ALA A 86 24.21 -0.15 4.00
C ALA A 86 22.87 -0.59 4.62
N ARG A 87 22.75 -0.55 5.94
CA ARG A 87 21.49 -0.89 6.64
C ARG A 87 20.39 0.14 6.40
N LYS A 88 20.73 1.43 6.29
CA LYS A 88 19.77 2.47 5.90
C LYS A 88 19.19 2.21 4.51
N ARG A 89 20.05 1.94 3.52
CA ARG A 89 19.63 1.62 2.15
C ARG A 89 18.75 0.38 2.11
N ALA A 90 19.13 -0.69 2.80
CA ALA A 90 18.31 -1.91 2.89
C ALA A 90 16.94 -1.63 3.55
N SER A 91 16.91 -0.81 4.61
CA SER A 91 15.66 -0.42 5.28
C SER A 91 14.75 0.39 4.34
N MET A 92 15.31 1.35 3.60
CA MET A 92 14.57 2.13 2.59
C MET A 92 14.00 1.24 1.47
N GLN A 93 14.78 0.27 0.99
CA GLN A 93 14.34 -0.69 -0.04
C GLN A 93 13.19 -1.57 0.46
N MET A 94 13.31 -2.12 1.67
CA MET A 94 12.22 -2.91 2.27
C MET A 94 10.97 -2.06 2.50
N GLY A 95 11.14 -0.83 2.98
CA GLY A 95 10.04 0.13 3.14
C GLY A 95 9.31 0.38 1.83
N ALA A 96 10.05 0.55 0.73
CA ALA A 96 9.50 0.76 -0.61
C ALA A 96 8.80 -0.48 -1.17
N LEU A 97 9.34 -1.68 -0.91
CA LEU A 97 8.71 -2.93 -1.32
C LEU A 97 7.35 -3.12 -0.62
N PHE A 98 7.30 -2.94 0.70
CA PHE A 98 6.04 -3.02 1.45
C PHE A 98 5.06 -1.89 1.08
N TRP A 99 5.57 -0.70 0.76
CA TRP A 99 4.74 0.38 0.22
C TRP A 99 4.05 -0.03 -1.08
N LEU A 100 4.81 -0.62 -2.01
CA LEU A 100 4.29 -1.05 -3.30
C LEU A 100 3.25 -2.16 -3.12
N VAL A 101 3.55 -3.18 -2.31
CA VAL A 101 2.61 -4.27 -2.02
C VAL A 101 1.31 -3.73 -1.39
N GLY A 102 1.42 -2.83 -0.40
CA GLY A 102 0.25 -2.21 0.22
C GLY A 102 -0.57 -1.37 -0.76
N THR A 103 0.10 -0.66 -1.67
CA THR A 103 -0.54 0.13 -2.72
C THR A 103 -1.32 -0.77 -3.69
N LEU A 104 -0.78 -1.92 -4.07
CA LEU A 104 -1.50 -2.87 -4.93
C LEU A 104 -2.75 -3.42 -4.25
N PHE A 105 -2.67 -3.74 -2.96
CA PHE A 105 -3.83 -4.22 -2.22
C PHE A 105 -4.89 -3.14 -1.99
N VAL A 106 -4.52 -1.93 -1.55
CA VAL A 106 -5.49 -0.85 -1.28
C VAL A 106 -6.26 -0.43 -2.53
N ILE A 107 -5.60 -0.47 -3.69
CA ILE A 107 -6.21 -0.19 -4.99
C ILE A 107 -7.25 -1.26 -5.37
N LEU A 108 -7.07 -2.50 -4.92
CA LEU A 108 -7.99 -3.60 -5.19
C LEU A 108 -9.23 -3.57 -4.27
N GLU A 109 -9.13 -2.97 -3.08
CA GLU A 109 -10.20 -2.95 -2.07
C GLU A 109 -11.55 -2.47 -2.61
N PRO A 110 -11.67 -1.35 -3.37
CA PRO A 110 -12.96 -0.88 -3.87
C PRO A 110 -13.65 -1.88 -4.78
N ALA A 111 -12.91 -2.53 -5.68
CA ALA A 111 -13.47 -3.54 -6.57
C ALA A 111 -13.98 -4.77 -5.79
N LEU A 112 -13.20 -5.24 -4.82
CA LEU A 112 -13.58 -6.36 -3.97
C LEU A 112 -14.82 -6.08 -3.12
N ILE A 113 -14.93 -4.87 -2.56
CA ILE A 113 -16.12 -4.43 -1.83
C ILE A 113 -17.35 -4.44 -2.75
N LEU A 114 -17.23 -3.90 -3.97
CA LEU A 114 -18.32 -3.88 -4.95
C LEU A 114 -18.78 -5.28 -5.36
N PHE A 115 -17.84 -6.20 -5.60
CA PHE A 115 -18.17 -7.60 -5.87
C PHE A 115 -18.85 -8.28 -4.68
N THR A 116 -18.36 -8.02 -3.47
CA THR A 116 -18.91 -8.60 -2.24
C THR A 116 -20.38 -8.22 -2.04
N VAL A 117 -20.78 -6.99 -2.38
CA VAL A 117 -22.17 -6.53 -2.26
C VAL A 117 -23.01 -6.80 -3.51
N GLY A 118 -22.49 -7.54 -4.50
CA GLY A 118 -23.21 -7.95 -5.71
C GLY A 118 -23.28 -6.89 -6.81
N LEU A 119 -22.55 -5.78 -6.72
CA LEU A 119 -22.50 -4.74 -7.75
C LEU A 119 -21.49 -5.08 -8.85
N ILE A 120 -21.78 -6.16 -9.59
CA ILE A 120 -20.84 -6.77 -10.55
C ILE A 120 -20.40 -5.78 -11.64
N VAL A 121 -21.33 -5.08 -12.28
CA VAL A 121 -21.01 -4.16 -13.39
C VAL A 121 -20.05 -3.05 -12.93
N VAL A 122 -20.34 -2.44 -11.78
CA VAL A 122 -19.49 -1.38 -11.21
C VAL A 122 -18.15 -1.98 -10.76
N GLY A 123 -18.16 -3.17 -10.16
CA GLY A 123 -16.95 -3.90 -9.77
C GLY A 123 -16.01 -4.18 -10.94
N VAL A 124 -16.54 -4.59 -12.10
CA VAL A 124 -15.75 -4.81 -13.32
C VAL A 124 -15.15 -3.51 -13.84
N VAL A 125 -15.93 -2.42 -13.88
CA VAL A 125 -15.43 -1.10 -14.30
C VAL A 125 -14.32 -0.62 -13.36
N ALA A 126 -14.52 -0.74 -12.05
CA ALA A 126 -13.53 -0.39 -11.05
C ALA A 126 -12.25 -1.21 -11.22
N LEU A 127 -12.37 -2.54 -11.33
CA LEU A 127 -11.23 -3.43 -11.55
C LEU A 127 -10.48 -3.09 -12.84
N GLY A 128 -11.19 -2.83 -13.94
CA GLY A 128 -10.60 -2.43 -15.21
C GLY A 128 -9.84 -1.11 -15.13
N ALA A 129 -10.40 -0.10 -14.46
CA ALA A 129 -9.74 1.18 -14.23
C ALA A 129 -8.46 1.01 -13.40
N TRP A 130 -8.49 0.17 -12.38
CA TRP A 130 -7.32 -0.10 -11.53
C TRP A 130 -6.24 -0.92 -12.22
N LEU A 131 -6.62 -1.92 -13.03
CA LEU A 131 -5.68 -2.65 -13.87
C LEU A 131 -5.00 -1.72 -14.89
N LEU A 132 -5.76 -0.81 -15.51
CA LEU A 132 -5.20 0.20 -16.40
C LEU A 132 -4.21 1.10 -15.67
N TYR A 133 -4.57 1.60 -14.49
CA TYR A 133 -3.68 2.40 -13.65
C TYR A 133 -2.38 1.65 -13.31
N ALA A 134 -2.48 0.38 -12.90
CA ALA A 134 -1.32 -0.45 -12.58
C ALA A 134 -0.43 -0.68 -13.82
N LEU A 135 -1.02 -0.94 -14.99
CA LEU A 135 -0.28 -1.14 -16.24
C LEU A 135 0.44 0.14 -16.68
N VAL A 136 -0.21 1.30 -16.59
CA VAL A 136 0.43 2.60 -16.90
C VAL A 136 1.61 2.83 -15.94
N THR A 137 1.39 2.63 -14.64
CA THR A 137 2.44 2.81 -13.63
C THR A 137 3.62 1.87 -13.85
N LEU A 138 3.36 0.61 -14.21
CA LEU A 138 4.41 -0.37 -14.52
C LEU A 138 5.18 -0.01 -15.79
N ARG A 139 4.48 0.46 -16.84
CA ARG A 139 5.12 0.92 -18.09
C ARG A 139 6.02 2.12 -17.86
N ASP A 140 5.57 3.08 -17.06
CA ASP A 140 6.39 4.24 -16.73
C ASP A 140 7.62 3.81 -15.92
N ALA A 141 7.44 2.95 -14.92
CA ALA A 141 8.55 2.42 -14.13
C ALA A 141 9.60 1.68 -14.99
N THR A 142 9.17 0.89 -15.98
CA THR A 142 10.11 0.21 -16.90
C THR A 142 10.76 1.18 -17.88
N ALA A 143 10.05 2.19 -18.36
CA ALA A 143 10.61 3.23 -19.22
C ALA A 143 11.70 4.04 -18.50
N TYR A 144 11.47 4.44 -17.25
CA TYR A 144 12.49 5.08 -16.41
C TYR A 144 13.66 4.14 -16.09
N GLY A 145 13.38 2.86 -15.82
CA GLY A 145 14.43 1.85 -15.62
C GLY A 145 15.34 1.67 -16.84
N ASN A 146 14.78 1.73 -18.05
CA ASN A 146 15.55 1.62 -19.30
C ASN A 146 16.32 2.90 -19.65
N LEU A 147 15.84 4.08 -19.25
CA LEU A 147 16.52 5.36 -19.49
C LEU A 147 17.74 5.58 -18.59
N TYR A 148 17.74 4.98 -17.39
CA TYR A 148 18.86 5.09 -16.43
C TYR A 148 19.62 3.78 -16.22
N GLY A 149 19.19 2.68 -16.86
CA GLY A 149 19.79 1.36 -16.82
C GLY A 149 20.72 1.08 -18.01
N SER A 150 21.74 1.90 -18.20
CA SER A 150 22.96 1.56 -18.94
C SER A 150 24.16 2.10 -18.18
N THR A 151 24.55 1.38 -17.13
CA THR A 151 25.87 1.42 -16.51
C THR A 151 26.19 0.04 -15.99
#